data_AF-A0A531MM15-F1
#
_entry.id   AF-A0A531MM15-F1
#
_cell.length_a   1.000
_cell.length_b   1.000
_cell.length_c   1.000
_cell.angle_alpha   90.00
_cell.angle_beta   90.00
_cell.angle_gamma   90.00
#
_symmetry.space_group_name_H-M   'P 1'
#
loop_
_entity.id
_entity.type
_entity.pdbx_description
1 polymer ?
#
loop_
_entity_poly.entity_id
_entity_poly.type
_entity_poly.pdbx_seq_one_letter_code
_entity_poly.pdbx_strand_id
1 'polypeptide(L)'
;GVQEFGEYGIVLRVKAMTRPGGAFGMKRKFYVRLRQVFKEQGIELPFPTVHVEGLQTPHEAQNAPLEITPALKLAAAQSHTIRRRKKAGATE
;
A
#
# COMPACT_ATOMS: atom_id res chain seq x y z
N GLY A 1 6.97 -17.08 6.02
CA GLY A 1 7.32 -17.59 4.68
C GLY A 1 6.60 -16.79 3.61
N VAL A 2 6.95 -17.01 2.34
CA VAL A 2 6.18 -16.47 1.21
C VAL A 2 4.83 -17.18 1.17
N GLN A 3 3.77 -16.40 1.27
CA GLN A 3 2.40 -16.90 1.17
C GLN A 3 1.92 -16.89 -0.29
N GLU A 4 2.21 -15.81 -1.01
CA GLU A 4 1.68 -15.58 -2.36
C GLU A 4 2.62 -14.70 -3.16
N PHE A 5 2.72 -14.98 -4.46
CA PHE A 5 3.35 -14.11 -5.44
C PHE A 5 2.23 -13.41 -6.21
N GLY A 6 2.01 -12.13 -5.93
CA GLY A 6 1.04 -11.31 -6.63
C GLY A 6 1.66 -10.58 -7.83
N GLU A 7 0.81 -10.06 -8.70
CA GLU A 7 1.21 -9.34 -9.92
C GLU A 7 2.17 -8.16 -9.66
N TYR A 8 2.01 -7.48 -8.51
CA TYR A 8 2.79 -6.29 -8.16
C TYR A 8 3.76 -6.50 -6.99
N GLY A 9 3.82 -7.71 -6.41
CA GLY A 9 4.69 -7.97 -5.27
C GLY A 9 4.41 -9.26 -4.52
N ILE A 10 5.21 -9.52 -3.48
CA ILE A 10 5.19 -10.78 -2.73
C ILE A 10 4.50 -10.58 -1.37
N VAL A 11 3.56 -11.45 -1.03
CA VAL A 11 2.90 -11.46 0.28
C VAL A 11 3.64 -12.38 1.22
N LEU A 12 4.24 -11.81 2.27
CA LEU A 12 4.90 -12.56 3.35
C LEU A 12 3.96 -12.74 4.53
N ARG A 13 3.76 -13.99 4.99
CA ARG A 13 3.02 -14.28 6.22
C ARG A 13 3.97 -14.68 7.34
N VAL A 14 3.79 -14.03 8.49
CA VAL A 14 4.45 -14.33 9.76
C VAL A 14 3.38 -14.66 10.80
N LYS A 15 3.62 -15.69 11.60
CA LYS A 15 2.78 -16.06 12.75
C LYS A 15 3.64 -15.92 14.01
N ALA A 16 3.06 -15.33 15.05
CA ALA A 16 3.70 -15.21 16.36
C ALA A 16 2.66 -15.45 17.45
N MET A 17 3.07 -16.09 18.54
CA MET A 17 2.23 -16.28 19.72
C MET A 17 2.47 -15.14 20.71
N THR A 18 1.39 -14.57 21.24
CA THR A 18 1.47 -13.49 22.24
C THR A 18 0.68 -13.91 23.48
N ARG A 19 0.95 -13.26 24.62
CA ARG A 19 0.14 -13.42 25.81
C ARG A 19 -1.31 -12.97 25.52
N PRO A 20 -2.32 -13.60 26.14
CA PRO A 20 -3.72 -13.20 25.96
C PRO A 20 -3.89 -11.70 26.26
N GLY A 21 -4.65 -11.00 25.40
CA GLY A 21 -4.82 -9.54 25.47
C GLY A 21 -3.68 -8.70 24.87
N GLY A 22 -2.51 -9.27 24.57
CA GLY A 22 -1.33 -8.55 24.06
C GLY A 22 -1.22 -8.46 22.53
N ALA A 23 -2.06 -9.19 21.79
CA ALA A 23 -1.90 -9.36 20.33
C ALA A 23 -1.93 -8.03 19.57
N PHE A 24 -2.88 -7.15 19.87
CA PHE A 24 -3.02 -5.85 19.19
C PHE A 24 -1.84 -4.91 19.48
N GLY A 25 -1.37 -4.87 20.73
CA GLY A 25 -0.22 -4.06 21.13
C GLY A 25 1.06 -4.51 20.43
N MET A 26 1.29 -5.83 20.38
CA MET A 26 2.43 -6.40 19.66
C MET A 26 2.34 -6.13 18.16
N LYS A 27 1.16 -6.36 17.55
CA LYS A 27 0.91 -6.12 16.13
C LYS A 27 1.21 -4.67 15.74
N ARG A 28 0.79 -3.69 16.54
CA ARG A 28 1.07 -2.27 16.29
C ARG A 28 2.56 -1.97 16.33
N LYS A 29 3.26 -2.40 17.38
CA LYS A 29 4.72 -2.19 17.52
C LYS A 29 5.50 -2.86 16.38
N PHE A 30 5.08 -4.06 16.00
CA PHE A 30 5.65 -4.79 14.88
C PHE A 30 5.57 -4.00 13.57
N TYR A 31 4.39 -3.49 13.17
CA TYR A 31 4.28 -2.75 11.91
C TYR A 31 5.06 -1.42 11.90
N VAL A 32 5.14 -0.73 13.04
CA VAL A 32 5.94 0.50 13.13
C VAL A 32 7.42 0.19 12.92
N ARG A 33 7.94 -0.82 13.61
CA ARG A 33 9.35 -1.20 13.47
C ARG A 33 9.64 -1.79 12.08
N LEU A 34 8.73 -2.60 11.54
CA LEU A 34 8.87 -3.17 10.21
C LEU A 34 8.99 -2.07 9.15
N ARG A 35 8.14 -1.05 9.23
CA ARG A 35 8.21 0.10 8.32
C ARG A 35 9.53 0.85 8.43
N GLN A 36 10.07 0.98 9.64
CA GLN A 36 11.37 1.63 9.85
C GLN A 36 12.51 0.80 9.23
N VAL A 37 12.56 -0.50 9.53
CA VAL A 37 13.59 -1.39 9.00
C VAL A 37 13.52 -1.47 7.47
N PHE A 38 12.33 -1.49 6.88
CA PHE A 38 12.18 -1.52 5.42
C PHE A 38 12.76 -0.25 4.78
N LYS A 39 12.54 0.91 5.39
CA LYS A 39 13.17 2.17 4.95
C LYS A 39 14.69 2.14 5.08
N GLU A 40 15.20 1.65 6.21
CA GLU A 40 16.65 1.56 6.49
C GLU A 40 17.36 0.60 5.52
N GLN A 41 16.71 -0.50 5.15
CA GLN A 41 17.25 -1.51 4.24
C GLN A 41 16.97 -1.23 2.75
N GLY A 42 16.28 -0.12 2.43
CA GLY A 42 15.92 0.23 1.05
C GLY A 42 14.89 -0.70 0.39
N ILE A 43 14.08 -1.41 1.18
CA ILE A 43 13.02 -2.28 0.67
C ILE A 43 11.77 -1.42 0.42
N GLU A 44 11.48 -1.17 -0.85
CA GLU A 44 10.29 -0.43 -1.26
C GLU A 44 9.02 -1.27 -1.13
N LEU A 45 7.92 -0.61 -0.74
CA LEU A 45 6.61 -1.26 -0.69
C LEU A 45 6.01 -1.29 -2.10
N PRO A 46 5.36 -2.40 -2.50
CA PRO A 46 4.83 -2.53 -3.84
C PRO A 46 3.70 -1.53 -4.08
N PHE A 47 3.81 -0.79 -5.17
CA PHE A 47 2.74 0.02 -5.73
C PHE A 47 2.13 -0.72 -6.93
N PRO A 48 0.82 -0.60 -7.20
CA PRO A 48 0.22 -1.20 -8.38
C PRO A 48 0.75 -0.50 -9.63
N THR A 49 1.77 -1.09 -10.24
CA THR A 49 2.39 -0.58 -11.47
C THR A 49 1.70 -1.18 -12.68
N VAL A 50 1.07 -0.36 -13.50
CA VAL A 50 0.50 -0.79 -14.78
C VAL A 50 1.45 -0.39 -15.90
N HIS A 51 1.79 -1.33 -16.78
CA HIS A 51 2.48 -1.01 -18.03
C HIS A 51 1.43 -0.54 -19.03
N VAL A 52 1.53 0.73 -19.45
CA VAL A 52 0.65 1.28 -20.49
C VAL A 52 1.46 1.36 -21.78
N GLU A 53 1.24 0.42 -22.69
CA GLU A 53 1.84 0.44 -24.03
C GLU A 53 1.20 1.59 -24.82
N GLY A 54 1.93 2.69 -25.00
CA GLY A 54 1.45 3.82 -25.82
C GLY A 54 2.16 5.16 -25.65
N LEU A 55 2.95 5.38 -24.59
CA LEU A 55 3.71 6.61 -24.42
C LEU A 55 5.13 6.29 -23.96
N GLN A 56 6.09 6.35 -24.89
CA GLN A 56 7.51 6.36 -24.59
C GLN A 56 7.79 7.55 -23.66
N THR A 57 7.89 7.30 -22.36
CA THR A 57 8.43 8.28 -21.41
C THR A 57 9.77 7.72 -20.93
N PRO A 58 10.90 8.42 -21.18
CA PRO A 58 12.20 7.93 -20.76
C PRO A 58 12.26 7.83 -19.23
N HIS A 59 12.83 6.72 -18.78
CA HIS A 59 12.90 6.25 -17.39
C HIS A 59 13.67 7.16 -16.39
N GLU A 60 13.96 8.41 -16.71
CA GLU A 60 14.81 9.30 -15.88
C GLU A 60 14.07 10.20 -14.87
N ALA A 61 12.74 10.16 -14.82
CA ALA A 61 11.97 11.02 -13.90
C ALA A 61 11.68 10.39 -12.51
N GLN A 62 12.39 9.33 -12.10
CA GLN A 62 12.07 8.59 -10.88
C GLN A 62 12.56 9.22 -9.56
N ASN A 63 13.29 10.35 -9.59
CA ASN A 63 13.83 11.00 -8.39
C ASN A 63 13.55 12.52 -8.28
N ALA A 64 12.45 13.03 -8.85
CA ALA A 64 12.03 14.42 -8.62
C ALA A 64 10.93 14.47 -7.53
N PRO A 65 11.02 15.37 -6.53
CA PRO A 65 9.95 15.53 -5.55
C PRO A 65 8.73 16.14 -6.25
N LEU A 66 7.67 15.35 -6.41
CA LEU A 66 6.40 15.80 -6.99
C LEU A 66 5.73 16.78 -6.02
N GLU A 67 5.66 18.06 -6.39
CA GLU A 67 4.85 19.05 -5.67
C GLU A 67 3.38 18.62 -5.69
N ILE A 68 2.83 18.39 -4.50
CA ILE A 68 1.47 17.91 -4.33
C ILE A 68 0.51 19.08 -4.59
N THR A 69 0.09 19.25 -5.84
CA THR A 69 -0.93 20.24 -6.18
C THR A 69 -2.27 19.87 -5.52
N PRO A 70 -3.04 20.87 -5.04
CA PRO A 70 -4.28 20.64 -4.29
C PRO A 70 -5.36 19.90 -5.08
N ALA A 71 -5.31 19.97 -6.41
CA ALA A 71 -6.21 19.24 -7.31
C ALA A 71 -6.07 17.72 -7.18
N LEU A 72 -4.85 17.20 -6.97
CA LEU A 72 -4.60 15.76 -6.89
C LEU A 72 -5.15 15.14 -5.60
N LYS A 73 -5.10 15.90 -4.49
CA LYS A 73 -5.71 15.50 -3.20
C LYS A 73 -7.24 15.43 -3.29
N LEU A 74 -7.86 16.36 -4.02
CA LEU A 74 -9.31 16.38 -4.22
C LEU A 74 -9.78 15.19 -5.07
N ALA A 75 -9.03 14.82 -6.12
CA ALA A 75 -9.34 13.65 -6.95
C ALA A 75 -9.21 12.31 -6.18
N ALA A 76 -8.18 12.19 -5.34
CA ALA A 76 -8.01 11.00 -4.49
C ALA A 76 -9.11 10.86 -3.43
N ALA A 77 -9.57 11.99 -2.85
CA ALA A 77 -10.66 12.01 -1.87
C ALA A 77 -12.02 11.64 -2.47
N GLN A 78 -12.32 12.11 -3.68
CA GLN A 78 -13.56 11.78 -4.40
C GLN A 78 -13.65 10.29 -4.75
N SER A 79 -12.51 9.67 -5.06
CA SER A 79 -12.42 8.24 -5.38
C SER A 79 -12.81 7.34 -4.19
N HIS A 80 -12.62 7.82 -2.95
CA HIS A 80 -12.93 7.05 -1.73
C HIS A 80 -14.43 7.05 -1.34
N THR A 81 -15.19 8.07 -1.75
CA THR A 81 -16.62 8.17 -1.40
C THR A 81 -17.52 7.37 -2.36
N ILE A 82 -17.11 7.20 -3.62
CA ILE A 82 -17.88 6.48 -4.65
C ILE A 82 -17.97 4.98 -4.32
N ARG A 83 -16.93 4.38 -3.73
CA ARG A 83 -16.95 2.96 -3.32
C ARG A 83 -17.93 2.67 -2.17
N ARG A 84 -18.25 3.66 -1.33
CA ARG A 84 -19.12 3.44 -0.15
C ARG A 84 -20.60 3.38 -0.52
N ARG A 85 -21.03 4.10 -1.58
CA ARG A 85 -22.43 4.08 -2.05
C ARG A 85 -22.82 2.77 -2.72
N LYS A 86 -21.91 2.14 -3.48
CA LYS A 86 -22.21 0.88 -4.21
C LYS A 86 -22.40 -0.33 -3.28
N LYS A 87 -21.82 -0.30 -2.06
CA LYS A 87 -21.97 -1.36 -1.05
C LYS A 87 -23.27 -1.28 -0.23
N ALA A 88 -24.02 -0.18 -0.30
CA ALA A 88 -25.26 0.01 0.46
C ALA A 88 -26.53 -0.40 -0.30
N GLY A 89 -26.47 -0.59 -1.63
CA GLY A 89 -27.62 -0.95 -2.47
C GLY A 89 -27.72 -2.43 -2.84
N ALA A 90 -26.94 -3.31 -2.21
CA ALA A 90 -26.97 -4.75 -2.46
C ALA A 90 -27.39 -5.51 -1.19
N THR A 91 -28.60 -5.20 -0.72
CA THR A 91 -29.36 -6.04 0.21
C THR A 91 -30.85 -5.76 -0.07
N GLU A 92 -31.39 -6.48 -1.04
CA GLU A 92 -32.79 -6.90 -1.11
C GLU A 92 -32.79 -8.40 -1.39
#